data_AF-A0A536T8E9-F1
#
_entry.id   AF-A0A536T8E9-F1
#
_cell.length_a   1.000
_cell.length_b   1.000
_cell.length_c   1.000
_cell.angle_alpha   90.00
_cell.angle_beta   90.00
_cell.angle_gamma   90.00
#
_symmetry.space_group_name_H-M   'P 1'
#
loop_
_entity.id
_entity.type
_entity.pdbx_description
1 polymer ?
#
loop_
_entity_poly.entity_id
_entity_poly.type
_entity_poly.pdbx_seq_one_letter_code
_entity_poly.pdbx_strand_id
1 'polypeptide(L)'
;MSARIWPVMLVATLAIFARVAGAEMRLDVNEELQRAEEFRKDQEQRRQQASVSQMKILIDPDQDLRLIERGTRPALYIPDARYRVAVFTFEDPDNTGLGNSLAGLVGRETLLKSNVGSIGVLRYEGSLAPSPAQALSYFDKVELLVDAQDVTLAVWGMVRRTGDLVSIDTYAQLSPRVVDESFSWSLRLPAAMGSQKLQAHVRPARILVQHHQMSLEEARSLATVVKALDTLRAEPNDGAAMIATLPIGSAYWVSRHEGDWIEISTGTNKGWVRSAGSCVGGCAPLLDAARFSAGLLQFMQSRRVPELPATLGPDASAVQAQLSTLEQLDTARPGQFEIGVLRPLARWLDMGPDSAATPPGGAAFANIRTLAEVATSLQASMRRSDEPLERRFNDVKLDPSRVRKIAFELAKSSLTDPRNTDVLNNLAVLFRYAGEDQRADLAARLAVAAGRYRWRPI
;
A
#
# COMPACT_ATOMS: atom_id res chain seq x y z
N MET A 1 -60.02 21.20 -29.57
CA MET A 1 -59.67 19.77 -29.51
C MET A 1 -58.16 19.67 -29.76
N SER A 2 -57.36 19.47 -28.70
CA SER A 2 -56.71 18.18 -28.33
C SER A 2 -55.75 17.70 -29.45
N ALA A 3 -54.47 17.36 -29.26
CA ALA A 3 -53.69 17.02 -28.08
C ALA A 3 -52.17 17.16 -28.35
N ARG A 4 -51.42 17.36 -27.25
CA ARG A 4 -50.06 16.91 -26.87
C ARG A 4 -49.12 16.31 -27.94
N ILE A 5 -47.85 16.75 -27.90
CA ILE A 5 -46.67 15.98 -27.44
C ILE A 5 -45.47 16.97 -27.24
N TRP A 6 -44.75 16.80 -26.13
CA TRP A 6 -43.43 17.34 -25.76
C TRP A 6 -42.60 16.11 -25.27
N PRO A 7 -41.29 16.15 -25.02
CA PRO A 7 -40.17 16.95 -25.58
C PRO A 7 -38.90 16.08 -25.84
N VAL A 8 -37.73 16.69 -26.12
CA VAL A 8 -36.41 16.36 -25.50
C VAL A 8 -35.32 17.31 -26.07
N MET A 9 -34.39 17.69 -25.18
CA MET A 9 -33.12 18.40 -25.37
C MET A 9 -33.15 19.93 -25.58
N LEU A 10 -32.81 20.66 -24.51
CA LEU A 10 -31.55 21.42 -24.48
C LEU A 10 -31.16 21.71 -23.02
N VAL A 11 -30.02 21.18 -22.59
CA VAL A 11 -29.38 21.52 -21.31
C VAL A 11 -28.65 22.85 -21.50
N ALA A 12 -29.10 23.87 -20.79
CA ALA A 12 -28.47 25.18 -20.76
C ALA A 12 -27.27 25.20 -19.78
N THR A 13 -26.19 25.74 -20.30
CA THR A 13 -24.92 26.16 -19.72
C THR A 13 -25.08 27.05 -18.48
N LEU A 14 -24.24 26.83 -17.46
CA LEU A 14 -23.77 27.86 -16.53
C LEU A 14 -22.44 27.43 -15.91
N ALA A 15 -21.35 27.84 -16.55
CA ALA A 15 -20.00 27.85 -16.00
C ALA A 15 -19.75 29.22 -15.36
N ILE A 16 -19.28 29.23 -14.11
CA ILE A 16 -18.96 30.45 -13.37
C ILE A 16 -17.55 30.91 -13.72
N PHE A 17 -17.45 32.20 -14.03
CA PHE A 17 -16.25 32.96 -14.36
C PHE A 17 -15.19 32.94 -13.25
N ALA A 18 -13.98 32.47 -13.57
CA ALA A 18 -12.75 32.92 -12.93
C ALA A 18 -12.13 34.02 -13.81
N ARG A 19 -11.92 35.22 -13.27
CA ARG A 19 -11.12 36.28 -13.89
C ARG A 19 -9.66 35.85 -13.88
N VAL A 20 -9.17 35.34 -15.00
CA VAL A 20 -7.74 35.21 -15.29
C VAL A 20 -7.29 36.51 -15.95
N ALA A 21 -6.30 37.17 -15.35
CA ALA A 21 -5.55 38.23 -16.02
C ALA A 21 -4.82 37.59 -17.20
N GLY A 22 -5.26 37.91 -18.42
CA GLY A 22 -4.61 37.45 -19.65
C GLY A 22 -3.27 38.15 -19.81
N ALA A 23 -2.19 37.49 -19.39
CA ALA A 23 -0.89 37.70 -20.00
C ALA A 23 -0.90 36.90 -21.30
N GLU A 24 -0.96 37.60 -22.44
CA GLU A 24 -0.86 36.99 -23.75
C GLU A 24 0.58 36.52 -23.98
N MET A 25 0.88 35.32 -23.48
CA MET A 25 2.17 34.67 -23.71
C MET A 25 2.13 34.07 -25.11
N ARG A 26 2.72 34.79 -26.08
CA ARG A 26 3.02 34.22 -27.41
C ARG A 26 4.13 33.20 -27.23
N LEU A 27 3.75 31.95 -26.99
CA LEU A 27 4.64 30.80 -27.04
C LEU A 27 4.94 30.51 -28.51
N ASP A 28 6.19 30.73 -28.92
CA ASP A 28 6.67 30.25 -30.21
C ASP A 28 6.70 28.72 -30.14
N VAL A 29 5.77 28.10 -30.87
CA VAL A 29 5.59 26.65 -30.90
C VAL A 29 6.89 25.94 -31.31
N ASN A 30 7.74 26.57 -32.12
CA ASN A 30 9.02 25.99 -32.52
C ASN A 30 10.02 25.99 -31.38
N GLU A 31 10.03 27.04 -30.55
CA GLU A 31 10.93 27.15 -29.40
C GLU A 31 10.55 26.16 -28.29
N GLU A 32 9.25 25.96 -28.04
CA GLU A 32 8.75 24.92 -27.15
C GLU A 32 9.07 23.51 -27.66
N LEU A 33 8.94 23.26 -28.98
CA LEU A 33 9.30 21.99 -29.59
C LEU A 33 10.81 21.71 -29.44
N GLN A 34 11.64 22.74 -29.64
CA GLN A 34 13.09 22.63 -29.55
C GLN A 34 13.54 22.40 -28.10
N ARG A 35 12.95 23.08 -27.12
CA ARG A 35 13.17 22.79 -25.68
C ARG A 35 12.73 21.38 -25.32
N ALA A 36 11.62 20.89 -25.87
CA ALA A 36 11.16 19.52 -25.63
C ALA A 36 12.12 18.49 -26.24
N GLU A 37 12.67 18.75 -27.43
CA GLU A 37 13.69 17.89 -28.05
C GLU A 37 15.03 17.91 -27.31
N GLU A 38 15.49 19.08 -26.84
CA GLU A 38 16.69 19.22 -26.02
C GLU A 38 16.54 18.52 -24.67
N PHE A 39 15.39 18.66 -24.02
CA PHE A 39 15.06 17.92 -22.80
C PHE A 39 15.05 16.41 -23.05
N ARG A 40 14.51 15.96 -24.20
CA ARG A 40 14.53 14.53 -24.57
C ARG A 40 15.96 14.03 -24.80
N LYS A 41 16.80 14.81 -25.48
CA LYS A 41 18.22 14.47 -25.73
C LYS A 41 19.04 14.46 -24.43
N ASP A 42 18.86 15.43 -23.54
CA ASP A 42 19.51 15.46 -22.22
C ASP A 42 19.07 14.25 -21.37
N GLN A 43 17.79 13.90 -21.38
CA GLN A 43 17.27 12.70 -20.72
C GLN A 43 17.88 11.41 -21.31
N GLU A 44 17.97 11.30 -22.64
CA GLU A 44 18.63 10.16 -23.30
C GLU A 44 20.12 10.09 -22.97
N GLN A 45 20.82 11.22 -22.93
CA GLN A 45 22.24 11.28 -22.64
C GLN A 45 22.53 10.96 -21.17
N ARG A 46 21.71 11.44 -20.22
CA ARG A 46 21.76 11.05 -18.80
C ARG A 46 21.45 9.56 -18.62
N ARG A 47 20.47 9.02 -19.36
CA ARG A 47 20.18 7.57 -19.36
C ARG A 47 21.35 6.76 -19.91
N GLN A 48 22.00 7.22 -20.97
CA GLN A 48 23.19 6.57 -21.52
C GLN A 48 24.37 6.63 -20.55
N GLN A 49 24.64 7.78 -19.93
CA GLN A 49 25.70 7.91 -18.93
C GLN A 49 25.43 7.10 -17.66
N ALA A 50 24.18 7.05 -17.19
CA ALA A 50 23.77 6.19 -16.07
C ALA A 50 23.87 4.69 -16.42
N SER A 51 23.64 4.32 -17.69
CA SER A 51 23.75 2.93 -18.17
C SER A 51 25.20 2.40 -18.24
N VAL A 52 26.19 3.30 -18.34
CA VAL A 52 27.62 2.94 -18.44
C VAL A 52 28.27 2.67 -17.08
N SER A 53 27.71 3.20 -15.98
CA SER A 53 28.03 2.71 -14.64
C SER A 53 27.19 1.47 -14.35
N GLN A 54 27.63 0.32 -14.84
CA GLN A 54 27.10 -1.00 -14.45
C GLN A 54 27.38 -1.27 -12.96
N MET A 55 26.70 -0.55 -12.07
CA MET A 55 26.61 -0.95 -10.68
C MET A 55 25.72 -2.18 -10.64
N LYS A 56 26.34 -3.34 -10.42
CA LYS A 56 25.65 -4.48 -9.85
C LYS A 56 25.14 -4.02 -8.48
N ILE A 57 23.87 -3.64 -8.38
CA ILE A 57 23.25 -3.20 -7.12
C ILE A 57 22.95 -4.48 -6.31
N LEU A 58 23.99 -5.21 -5.92
CA LEU A 58 23.87 -6.24 -4.90
C LEU A 58 23.77 -5.49 -3.58
N ILE A 59 22.58 -5.51 -2.98
CA ILE A 59 22.31 -4.81 -1.73
C ILE A 59 22.68 -5.76 -0.60
N ASP A 60 23.81 -5.50 0.04
CA ASP A 60 24.21 -6.18 1.27
C ASP A 60 23.49 -5.51 2.46
N PRO A 61 22.46 -6.15 3.05
CA PRO A 61 21.74 -5.58 4.18
C PRO A 61 22.67 -5.31 5.37
N ASP A 62 23.73 -6.11 5.57
CA ASP A 62 24.63 -5.92 6.71
C ASP A 62 25.46 -4.65 6.55
N GLN A 63 25.78 -4.26 5.31
CA GLN A 63 26.46 -2.99 5.04
C GLN A 63 25.58 -1.80 5.41
N ASP A 64 24.32 -1.79 4.98
CA ASP A 64 23.38 -0.72 5.28
C ASP A 64 23.06 -0.66 6.77
N LEU A 65 22.87 -1.80 7.43
CA LEU A 65 22.67 -1.86 8.88
C LEU A 65 23.87 -1.28 9.64
N ARG A 66 25.11 -1.60 9.24
CA ARG A 66 26.32 -0.99 9.85
C ARG A 66 26.39 0.52 9.67
N LEU A 67 25.89 1.06 8.56
CA LEU A 67 25.81 2.52 8.36
C LEU A 67 24.77 3.13 9.30
N ILE A 68 23.58 2.52 9.38
CA ILE A 68 22.47 2.96 10.25
C ILE A 68 22.89 2.94 11.72
N GLU A 69 23.56 1.88 12.18
CA GLU A 69 24.10 1.76 13.55
C GLU A 69 25.10 2.87 13.89
N ARG A 70 25.83 3.38 12.90
CA ARG A 70 26.75 4.53 13.04
C ARG A 70 26.04 5.89 12.94
N GLY A 71 24.71 5.90 12.88
CA GLY A 71 23.90 7.10 12.67
C GLY A 71 24.00 7.69 11.25
N THR A 72 24.49 6.91 10.29
CA THR A 72 24.63 7.32 8.89
C THR A 72 23.52 6.69 8.05
N ARG A 73 22.72 7.49 7.35
CA ARG A 73 21.72 6.96 6.42
C ARG A 73 22.42 6.53 5.11
N PRO A 74 22.24 5.29 4.64
CA PRO A 74 22.75 4.88 3.33
C PRO A 74 22.14 5.73 2.21
N ALA A 75 22.89 5.91 1.13
CA ALA A 75 22.36 6.57 -0.06
C ALA A 75 21.22 5.70 -0.65
N LEU A 76 20.22 6.36 -1.24
CA LEU A 76 19.14 5.65 -1.91
C LEU A 76 19.69 4.91 -3.13
N TYR A 77 19.42 3.61 -3.24
CA TYR A 77 19.87 2.81 -4.40
C TYR A 77 19.13 3.13 -5.70
N ILE A 78 17.87 3.57 -5.59
CA ILE A 78 17.00 3.96 -6.70
C ILE A 78 16.35 5.32 -6.41
N PRO A 79 17.14 6.41 -6.35
CA PRO A 79 16.67 7.70 -5.85
C PRO A 79 15.48 8.25 -6.65
N ASP A 80 15.47 8.01 -7.96
CA ASP A 80 14.46 8.53 -8.91
C ASP A 80 13.18 7.69 -8.99
N ALA A 81 13.15 6.50 -8.36
CA ALA A 81 11.95 5.67 -8.35
C ALA A 81 10.90 6.28 -7.41
N ARG A 82 9.69 6.55 -7.95
CA ARG A 82 8.54 7.04 -7.17
C ARG A 82 8.06 5.98 -6.19
N TYR A 83 7.97 4.74 -6.66
CA TYR A 83 7.58 3.59 -5.85
C TYR A 83 8.80 2.68 -5.66
N ARG A 84 9.33 2.66 -4.44
CA ARG A 84 10.44 1.77 -4.08
C ARG A 84 9.87 0.57 -3.36
N VAL A 85 10.02 -0.60 -3.95
CA VAL A 85 9.59 -1.85 -3.35
C VAL A 85 10.83 -2.57 -2.82
N ALA A 86 10.88 -2.91 -1.54
CA ALA A 86 11.91 -3.79 -1.02
C ALA A 86 11.37 -5.22 -0.97
N VAL A 87 12.13 -6.19 -1.47
CA VAL A 87 11.83 -7.60 -1.28
C VAL A 87 13.00 -8.26 -0.59
N PHE A 88 12.74 -8.78 0.60
CA PHE A 88 13.75 -9.43 1.42
C PHE A 88 13.72 -10.93 1.19
N THR A 89 14.90 -11.54 1.26
CA THR A 89 15.04 -13.00 1.32
C THR A 89 14.18 -13.55 2.44
N PHE A 90 13.30 -14.51 2.13
CA PHE A 90 12.43 -15.10 3.15
C PHE A 90 13.30 -15.85 4.17
N GLU A 91 12.99 -15.69 5.45
CA GLU A 91 13.66 -16.42 6.52
C GLU A 91 13.47 -17.92 6.32
N ASP A 92 14.56 -18.68 6.20
CA ASP A 92 14.53 -20.11 5.87
C ASP A 92 15.37 -20.91 6.88
N PRO A 93 14.93 -20.97 8.15
CA PRO A 93 15.69 -21.61 9.24
C PRO A 93 15.90 -23.11 9.03
N ASP A 94 15.06 -23.75 8.22
CA ASP A 94 15.16 -25.18 7.89
C ASP A 94 16.01 -25.46 6.64
N ASN A 95 16.67 -24.43 6.09
CA ASN A 95 17.56 -24.49 4.93
C ASN A 95 16.93 -25.20 3.73
N THR A 96 15.68 -24.88 3.41
CA THR A 96 14.98 -25.44 2.23
C THR A 96 15.60 -24.96 0.91
N GLY A 97 16.33 -23.84 0.94
CA GLY A 97 16.90 -23.18 -0.23
C GLY A 97 15.90 -22.31 -0.98
N LEU A 98 14.68 -22.14 -0.45
CA LEU A 98 13.60 -21.44 -1.12
C LEU A 98 13.59 -19.94 -0.86
N GLY A 99 14.27 -19.47 0.20
CA GLY A 99 14.14 -18.09 0.65
C GLY A 99 14.42 -17.04 -0.44
N ASN A 100 15.53 -17.20 -1.15
CA ASN A 100 15.92 -16.35 -2.28
C ASN A 100 15.00 -16.54 -3.49
N SER A 101 14.58 -17.78 -3.76
CA SER A 101 13.73 -18.09 -4.90
C SER A 101 12.35 -17.43 -4.76
N LEU A 102 11.77 -17.47 -3.55
CA LEU A 102 10.50 -16.81 -3.25
C LEU A 102 10.61 -15.28 -3.36
N ALA A 103 11.66 -14.69 -2.78
CA ALA A 103 11.91 -13.26 -2.92
C ALA A 103 12.04 -12.82 -4.39
N GLY A 104 12.77 -13.60 -5.20
CA GLY A 104 12.89 -13.37 -6.64
C GLY A 104 11.55 -13.46 -7.37
N LEU A 105 10.78 -14.52 -7.13
CA LEU A 105 9.46 -14.74 -7.73
C LEU A 105 8.51 -13.58 -7.40
N VAL A 106 8.37 -13.26 -6.11
CA VAL A 106 7.42 -12.27 -5.62
C VAL A 106 7.81 -10.87 -6.08
N GLY A 107 9.07 -10.48 -5.93
CA GLY A 107 9.53 -9.16 -6.37
C GLY A 107 9.37 -8.95 -7.87
N ARG A 108 9.64 -9.99 -8.66
CA ARG A 108 9.48 -9.92 -10.11
C ARG A 108 8.01 -9.82 -10.52
N GLU A 109 7.12 -10.65 -9.97
CA GLU A 109 5.69 -10.58 -10.28
C GLU A 109 5.09 -9.25 -9.78
N THR A 110 5.50 -8.74 -8.61
CA THR A 110 5.08 -7.40 -8.15
C THR A 110 5.50 -6.31 -9.12
N LEU A 111 6.76 -6.30 -9.59
CA LEU A 111 7.21 -5.32 -10.58
C LEU A 111 6.34 -5.36 -11.84
N LEU A 112 6.18 -6.56 -12.41
CA LEU A 112 5.54 -6.79 -13.70
C LEU A 112 4.02 -6.60 -13.69
N LYS A 113 3.36 -6.81 -12.53
CA LYS A 113 1.90 -6.65 -12.39
C LYS A 113 1.48 -5.33 -11.77
N SER A 114 2.42 -4.54 -11.24
CA SER A 114 2.09 -3.26 -10.61
C SER A 114 1.42 -2.28 -11.56
N ASN A 115 1.76 -2.24 -12.86
CA ASN A 115 1.25 -1.24 -13.80
C ASN A 115 1.36 0.22 -13.29
N VAL A 116 2.27 0.48 -12.35
CA VAL A 116 2.53 1.83 -11.84
C VAL A 116 3.70 2.47 -12.57
N GLY A 117 3.67 3.79 -12.72
CA GLY A 117 4.78 4.54 -13.30
C GLY A 117 5.92 4.74 -12.31
N SER A 118 7.17 4.63 -12.76
CA SER A 118 8.38 4.85 -11.94
C SER A 118 8.44 3.94 -10.70
N ILE A 119 8.47 2.64 -10.94
CA ILE A 119 8.69 1.61 -9.92
C ILE A 119 10.12 1.07 -9.99
N GLY A 120 10.73 0.82 -8.84
CA GLY A 120 11.94 0.03 -8.74
C GLY A 120 11.87 -0.96 -7.58
N VAL A 121 12.44 -2.15 -7.78
CA VAL A 121 12.48 -3.21 -6.78
C VAL A 121 13.90 -3.38 -6.27
N LEU A 122 14.08 -3.18 -4.96
CA LEU A 122 15.29 -3.48 -4.20
C LEU A 122 15.17 -4.91 -3.68
N ARG A 123 16.06 -5.81 -4.12
CA ARG A 123 16.11 -7.17 -3.60
C ARG A 123 17.25 -7.29 -2.61
N TYR A 124 16.93 -7.56 -1.35
CA TYR A 124 17.90 -7.79 -0.29
C TYR A 124 18.22 -9.27 -0.18
N GLU A 125 19.50 -9.60 -0.29
CA GLU A 125 20.01 -10.96 -0.19
C GLU A 125 20.74 -11.21 1.12
N GLY A 126 20.75 -12.47 1.55
CA GLY A 126 21.41 -12.88 2.78
C GLY A 126 20.44 -13.12 3.93
N SER A 127 21.01 -13.60 5.03
CA SER A 127 20.23 -13.90 6.22
C SER A 127 20.08 -12.65 7.07
N LEU A 128 18.84 -12.17 7.22
CA LEU A 128 18.50 -11.18 8.23
C LEU A 128 18.23 -11.84 9.60
N ALA A 129 18.53 -13.12 9.77
CA ALA A 129 18.40 -13.77 11.07
C ALA A 129 19.27 -13.04 12.12
N PRO A 130 18.87 -13.07 13.41
CA PRO A 130 19.70 -12.55 14.49
C PRO A 130 21.09 -13.21 14.46
N SER A 131 22.13 -12.43 14.69
CA SER A 131 23.50 -12.93 14.78
C SER A 131 24.21 -12.35 16.00
N PRO A 132 25.31 -12.95 16.49
CA PRO A 132 26.08 -12.36 17.59
C PRO A 132 26.59 -10.95 17.28
N ALA A 133 26.82 -10.63 16.01
CA ALA A 133 27.26 -9.30 15.57
C ALA A 133 26.10 -8.29 15.50
N GLN A 134 24.87 -8.77 15.32
CA GLN A 134 23.65 -7.96 15.21
C GLN A 134 22.49 -8.68 15.89
N ALA A 135 22.27 -8.35 17.17
CA ALA A 135 21.24 -8.98 18.00
C ALA A 135 19.80 -8.59 17.61
N LEU A 136 19.63 -7.64 16.67
CA LEU A 136 18.34 -7.22 16.16
C LEU A 136 17.57 -8.41 15.59
N SER A 137 16.26 -8.44 15.84
CA SER A 137 15.39 -9.43 15.21
C SER A 137 15.35 -9.23 13.69
N TYR A 138 14.95 -10.28 12.96
CA TYR A 138 14.71 -10.19 11.51
C TYR A 138 13.81 -8.99 11.18
N PHE A 139 12.75 -8.78 11.97
CA PHE A 139 11.80 -7.70 11.75
C PHE A 139 12.39 -6.32 12.02
N ASP A 140 13.18 -6.15 13.07
CA ASP A 140 13.81 -4.86 13.36
C ASP A 140 14.77 -4.46 12.24
N LYS A 141 15.52 -5.42 11.69
CA LYS A 141 16.39 -5.18 10.53
C LYS A 141 15.60 -4.76 9.29
N VAL A 142 14.50 -5.44 8.98
CA VAL A 142 13.61 -5.06 7.86
C VAL A 142 13.09 -3.63 8.06
N GLU A 143 12.63 -3.26 9.25
CA GLU A 143 12.09 -1.92 9.52
C GLU A 143 13.15 -0.82 9.35
N LEU A 144 14.36 -1.04 9.87
CA LEU A 144 15.46 -0.10 9.71
C LEU A 144 15.82 0.11 8.24
N LEU A 145 15.90 -0.97 7.45
CA LEU A 145 16.23 -0.91 6.02
C LEU A 145 15.11 -0.24 5.20
N VAL A 146 13.85 -0.52 5.54
CA VAL A 146 12.67 0.11 4.92
C VAL A 146 12.67 1.62 5.13
N ASP A 147 12.94 2.07 6.35
CA ASP A 147 13.02 3.50 6.66
C ASP A 147 14.23 4.15 5.98
N ALA A 148 15.41 3.52 6.10
CA ALA A 148 16.66 4.03 5.55
C ALA A 148 16.59 4.23 4.02
N GLN A 149 16.03 3.27 3.29
CA GLN A 149 15.90 3.33 1.83
C GLN A 149 14.61 4.01 1.34
N ASP A 150 13.84 4.63 2.24
CA ASP A 150 12.58 5.31 1.93
C ASP A 150 11.64 4.42 1.09
N VAL A 151 11.50 3.18 1.55
CA VAL A 151 10.74 2.13 0.86
C VAL A 151 9.24 2.41 0.98
N THR A 152 8.54 2.28 -0.14
CA THR A 152 7.09 2.43 -0.21
C THR A 152 6.39 1.19 0.34
N LEU A 153 6.82 0.02 -0.15
CA LEU A 153 6.26 -1.28 0.17
C LEU A 153 7.40 -2.28 0.36
N ALA A 154 7.40 -2.99 1.49
CA ALA A 154 8.28 -4.12 1.71
C ALA A 154 7.52 -5.43 1.57
N VAL A 155 8.17 -6.44 1.01
CA VAL A 155 7.67 -7.81 0.96
C VAL A 155 8.72 -8.73 1.53
N TRP A 156 8.32 -9.59 2.45
CA TRP A 156 9.21 -10.53 3.14
C TRP A 156 8.41 -11.72 3.62
N GLY A 157 9.07 -12.75 4.15
CA GLY A 157 8.35 -13.91 4.63
C GLY A 157 9.20 -14.91 5.36
N MET A 158 8.61 -16.06 5.64
CA MET A 158 9.25 -17.18 6.31
C MET A 158 8.90 -18.47 5.60
N VAL A 159 9.88 -19.37 5.51
CA VAL A 159 9.75 -20.74 5.01
C VAL A 159 10.05 -21.69 6.16
N ARG A 160 9.13 -22.61 6.44
CA ARG A 160 9.33 -23.66 7.44
C ARG A 160 9.08 -25.02 6.83
N ARG A 161 9.82 -26.02 7.30
CA ARG A 161 9.63 -27.41 6.92
C ARG A 161 9.16 -28.23 8.13
N THR A 162 8.04 -28.92 7.96
CA THR A 162 7.51 -29.88 8.94
C THR A 162 7.31 -31.23 8.26
N GLY A 163 8.30 -32.11 8.39
CA GLY A 163 8.32 -33.40 7.70
C GLY A 163 8.41 -33.22 6.18
N ASP A 164 7.37 -33.65 5.47
CA ASP A 164 7.26 -33.54 4.00
C ASP A 164 6.43 -32.34 3.54
N LEU A 165 6.02 -31.48 4.47
CA LEU A 165 5.32 -30.23 4.18
C LEU A 165 6.27 -29.04 4.33
N VAL A 166 6.10 -28.08 3.43
CA VAL A 166 6.73 -26.76 3.48
C VAL A 166 5.62 -25.73 3.64
N SER A 167 5.69 -24.91 4.68
CA SER A 167 4.81 -23.76 4.88
C SER A 167 5.54 -22.46 4.57
N ILE A 168 4.88 -21.57 3.85
CA ILE A 168 5.38 -20.29 3.40
C ILE A 168 4.42 -19.20 3.88
N ASP A 169 4.92 -18.32 4.73
CA ASP A 169 4.23 -17.11 5.15
C ASP A 169 4.78 -15.92 4.37
N THR A 170 3.91 -15.20 3.67
CA THR A 170 4.28 -13.98 2.93
C THR A 170 3.63 -12.76 3.56
N TYR A 171 4.45 -11.75 3.86
CA TYR A 171 4.03 -10.50 4.44
C TYR A 171 4.28 -9.34 3.48
N ALA A 172 3.34 -8.39 3.46
CA ALA A 172 3.51 -7.08 2.85
C ALA A 172 3.49 -6.01 3.93
N GLN A 173 4.38 -5.03 3.84
CA GLN A 173 4.52 -3.98 4.84
C GLN A 173 4.56 -2.60 4.18
N LEU A 174 3.63 -1.73 4.57
CA LEU A 174 3.58 -0.34 4.16
C LEU A 174 4.39 0.51 5.14
N SER A 175 5.21 1.43 4.63
CA SER A 175 5.91 2.37 5.51
C SER A 175 4.93 3.35 6.15
N PRO A 176 5.20 3.86 7.37
CA PRO A 176 4.31 4.80 8.05
C PRO A 176 3.93 6.01 7.20
N ARG A 177 4.91 6.60 6.49
CA ARG A 177 4.67 7.70 5.56
C ARG A 177 3.63 7.35 4.50
N VAL A 178 3.78 6.19 3.86
CA VAL A 178 2.85 5.74 2.82
C VAL A 178 1.46 5.50 3.39
N VAL A 179 1.37 4.94 4.60
CA VAL A 179 0.10 4.77 5.29
C VAL A 179 -0.60 6.12 5.50
N ASP A 180 0.14 7.12 5.99
CA ASP A 180 -0.39 8.46 6.23
C ASP A 180 -0.84 9.15 4.93
N GLU A 181 -0.05 9.04 3.85
CA GLU A 181 -0.31 9.72 2.57
C GLU A 181 -1.39 9.04 1.73
N SER A 182 -1.37 7.71 1.66
CA SER A 182 -2.15 6.94 0.69
C SER A 182 -3.14 5.97 1.31
N PHE A 183 -2.96 5.54 2.56
CA PHE A 183 -3.84 4.56 3.22
C PHE A 183 -4.51 5.16 4.45
N SER A 184 -4.84 6.44 4.37
CA SER A 184 -5.54 7.19 5.39
C SER A 184 -6.78 7.86 4.82
N TRP A 185 -7.75 8.10 5.69
CA TRP A 185 -8.87 8.99 5.43
C TRP A 185 -9.03 9.93 6.61
N SER A 186 -9.48 11.14 6.34
CA SER A 186 -9.64 12.13 7.40
C SER A 186 -10.83 13.04 7.23
N LEU A 187 -11.40 13.42 8.37
CA LEU A 187 -12.53 14.33 8.48
C LEU A 187 -12.13 15.49 9.36
N ARG A 188 -12.04 16.69 8.77
CA ARG A 188 -11.95 17.92 9.55
C ARG A 188 -13.32 18.22 10.14
N LEU A 189 -13.41 18.54 11.42
CA LEU A 189 -14.65 18.96 12.06
C LEU A 189 -14.91 20.46 11.83
N PRO A 190 -16.19 20.90 11.84
CA PRO A 190 -16.56 22.31 11.83
C PRO A 190 -15.85 23.16 12.90
N ALA A 191 -15.74 24.48 12.66
CA ALA A 191 -15.27 25.42 13.68
C ALA A 191 -16.11 25.39 14.96
N ALA A 192 -17.43 25.28 14.82
CA ALA A 192 -18.36 25.12 15.93
C ALA A 192 -18.17 23.81 16.73
N MET A 193 -17.38 22.86 16.20
CA MET A 193 -16.96 21.61 16.84
C MET A 193 -15.47 21.59 17.20
N GLY A 194 -14.78 22.73 17.15
CA GLY A 194 -13.38 22.87 17.56
C GLY A 194 -12.34 22.69 16.46
N SER A 195 -12.73 22.56 15.18
CA SER A 195 -11.82 22.46 14.02
C SER A 195 -10.80 21.32 14.02
N GLN A 196 -10.91 20.38 14.95
CA GLN A 196 -10.00 19.24 15.05
C GLN A 196 -10.19 18.27 13.87
N LYS A 197 -9.17 17.45 13.61
CA LYS A 197 -9.18 16.43 12.57
C LYS A 197 -9.42 15.06 13.19
N LEU A 198 -10.36 14.30 12.63
CA LEU A 198 -10.46 12.86 12.85
C LEU A 198 -9.70 12.14 11.74
N GLN A 199 -9.01 11.05 12.07
CA GLN A 199 -8.19 10.31 11.11
C GLN A 199 -8.32 8.80 11.30
N ALA A 200 -8.39 8.07 10.20
CA ALA A 200 -8.37 6.62 10.19
C ALA A 200 -7.30 6.14 9.21
N HIS A 201 -6.47 5.20 9.64
CA HIS A 201 -5.51 4.50 8.80
C HIS A 201 -5.96 3.06 8.57
N VAL A 202 -5.61 2.52 7.41
CA VAL A 202 -5.72 1.08 7.14
C VAL A 202 -4.80 0.31 8.10
N ARG A 203 -5.30 -0.79 8.66
CA ARG A 203 -4.54 -1.70 9.52
C ARG A 203 -4.86 -3.17 9.22
N PRO A 204 -3.93 -4.10 9.45
CA PRO A 204 -2.56 -3.85 9.88
C PRO A 204 -1.72 -3.25 8.73
N ALA A 205 -0.70 -2.45 9.06
CA ALA A 205 0.25 -1.94 8.07
C ALA A 205 1.30 -2.98 7.67
N ARG A 206 1.46 -4.02 8.50
CA ARG A 206 2.19 -5.26 8.24
C ARG A 206 1.15 -6.37 8.09
N ILE A 207 0.98 -6.82 6.88
CA ILE A 207 -0.14 -7.65 6.43
C ILE A 207 0.40 -9.06 6.25
N LEU A 208 -0.13 -10.06 6.98
CA LEU A 208 0.08 -11.46 6.60
C LEU A 208 -0.75 -11.73 5.35
N VAL A 209 -0.13 -11.58 4.18
CA VAL A 209 -0.83 -11.64 2.89
C VAL A 209 -1.28 -13.05 2.58
N GLN A 210 -0.44 -14.04 2.90
CA GLN A 210 -0.71 -15.43 2.57
C GLN A 210 0.02 -16.38 3.53
N HIS A 211 -0.68 -17.44 3.93
CA HIS A 211 -0.09 -18.66 4.47
C HIS A 211 -0.33 -19.77 3.45
N HIS A 212 0.72 -20.33 2.88
CA HIS A 212 0.62 -21.37 1.87
C HIS A 212 1.39 -22.61 2.31
N GLN A 213 0.78 -23.79 2.11
CA GLN A 213 1.41 -25.07 2.38
C GLN A 213 1.51 -25.89 1.10
N MET A 214 2.65 -26.54 0.90
CA MET A 214 2.89 -27.43 -0.23
C MET A 214 3.74 -28.63 0.20
N SER A 215 3.76 -29.65 -0.64
CA SER A 215 4.67 -30.78 -0.45
C SER A 215 6.12 -30.40 -0.73
N LEU A 216 7.07 -31.14 -0.15
CA LEU A 216 8.49 -30.97 -0.42
C LEU A 216 8.85 -31.19 -1.91
N GLU A 217 8.10 -32.03 -2.61
CA GLU A 217 8.27 -32.27 -4.05
C GLU A 217 7.91 -31.03 -4.88
N GLU A 218 6.77 -30.40 -4.58
CA GLU A 218 6.36 -29.14 -5.21
C GLU A 218 7.35 -28.02 -4.91
N ALA A 219 7.83 -27.94 -3.67
CA ALA A 219 8.88 -27.01 -3.26
C ALA A 219 10.18 -27.18 -4.08
N ARG A 220 10.63 -28.41 -4.34
CA ARG A 220 11.82 -28.65 -5.19
C ARG A 220 11.59 -28.21 -6.64
N SER A 221 10.37 -28.38 -7.14
CA SER A 221 9.98 -27.93 -8.48
C SER A 221 9.96 -26.40 -8.58
N LEU A 222 9.56 -25.70 -7.52
CA LEU A 222 9.56 -24.23 -7.44
C LEU A 222 10.94 -23.63 -7.69
N ALA A 223 12.00 -24.16 -7.09
CA ALA A 223 13.37 -23.68 -7.30
C ALA A 223 13.77 -23.75 -8.79
N THR A 224 13.34 -24.80 -9.49
CA THR A 224 13.57 -24.97 -10.93
C THR A 224 12.81 -23.93 -11.75
N VAL A 225 11.55 -23.68 -11.40
CA VAL A 225 10.72 -22.63 -12.03
C VAL A 225 11.36 -21.27 -11.86
N VAL A 226 11.78 -20.91 -10.64
CA VAL A 226 12.39 -19.60 -10.38
C VAL A 226 13.71 -19.42 -11.14
N LYS A 227 14.54 -20.47 -11.21
CA LYS A 227 15.75 -20.41 -12.03
C LYS A 227 15.45 -20.15 -13.52
N ALA A 228 14.37 -20.73 -14.05
CA ALA A 228 13.93 -20.48 -15.41
C ALA A 228 13.41 -19.04 -15.60
N LEU A 229 12.79 -18.45 -14.57
CA LEU A 229 12.35 -17.06 -14.57
C LEU A 229 13.51 -16.06 -14.64
N ASP A 230 14.70 -16.43 -14.16
CA ASP A 230 15.91 -15.60 -14.23
C ASP A 230 16.72 -15.83 -15.52
N THR A 231 16.28 -16.74 -16.40
CA THR A 231 16.99 -17.07 -17.65
C THR A 231 16.57 -16.16 -18.79
N LEU A 232 17.49 -15.30 -19.26
CA LEU A 232 17.29 -14.44 -20.43
C LEU A 232 17.60 -15.21 -21.71
N ARG A 233 16.63 -15.27 -22.63
CA ARG A 233 16.71 -16.03 -23.89
C ARG A 233 16.65 -15.12 -25.11
N ALA A 234 17.14 -15.61 -26.24
CA ALA A 234 17.12 -14.85 -27.50
C ALA A 234 15.73 -14.66 -28.10
N GLU A 235 14.83 -15.62 -27.90
CA GLU A 235 13.46 -15.64 -28.44
C GLU A 235 12.46 -16.06 -27.35
N PRO A 236 11.16 -15.75 -27.50
CA PRO A 236 10.12 -16.05 -26.53
C PRO A 236 9.68 -17.53 -26.55
N ASN A 237 10.63 -18.45 -26.37
CA ASN A 237 10.36 -19.89 -26.24
C ASN A 237 11.46 -20.61 -25.44
N ASP A 238 11.15 -21.79 -24.89
CA ASP A 238 12.09 -22.55 -24.05
C ASP A 238 13.28 -23.14 -24.79
N GLY A 239 13.14 -23.38 -26.09
CA GLY A 239 14.20 -23.93 -26.94
C GLY A 239 15.24 -22.88 -27.34
N ALA A 240 14.91 -21.59 -27.18
CA ALA A 240 15.76 -20.50 -27.59
C ALA A 240 17.06 -20.46 -26.79
N ALA A 241 18.15 -20.07 -27.46
CA ALA A 241 19.46 -19.94 -26.85
C ALA A 241 19.41 -19.02 -25.62
N MET A 242 20.01 -19.48 -24.52
CA MET A 242 20.23 -18.66 -23.34
C MET A 242 21.29 -17.60 -23.66
N ILE A 243 20.90 -16.33 -23.54
CA ILE A 243 21.82 -15.19 -23.70
C ILE A 243 22.58 -14.97 -22.39
N ALA A 244 21.85 -14.96 -21.28
CA ALA A 244 22.40 -14.69 -19.96
C ALA A 244 21.48 -15.21 -18.86
N THR A 245 21.99 -15.31 -17.63
CA THR A 245 21.14 -15.25 -16.44
C THR A 245 21.02 -13.79 -16.05
N LEU A 246 19.82 -13.34 -15.71
CA LEU A 246 19.64 -12.00 -15.16
C LEU A 246 20.48 -11.86 -13.89
N PRO A 247 21.44 -10.92 -13.88
CA PRO A 247 22.21 -10.71 -12.68
C PRO A 247 21.30 -10.12 -11.62
N ILE A 248 21.34 -10.70 -10.44
CA ILE A 248 20.71 -10.14 -9.25
C ILE A 248 21.28 -8.73 -9.03
N GLY A 249 20.40 -7.78 -8.71
CA GLY A 249 20.79 -6.38 -8.51
C GLY A 249 20.91 -5.57 -9.79
N SER A 250 20.42 -6.07 -10.93
CA SER A 250 20.42 -5.33 -12.19
C SER A 250 19.11 -4.59 -12.38
N ALA A 251 19.18 -3.31 -12.78
CA ALA A 251 18.03 -2.63 -13.35
C ALA A 251 17.70 -3.24 -14.72
N TYR A 252 16.43 -3.49 -14.99
CA TYR A 252 15.96 -3.93 -16.29
C TYR A 252 14.74 -3.15 -16.75
N TRP A 253 14.68 -2.93 -18.06
CA TRP A 253 13.59 -2.24 -18.75
C TRP A 253 12.71 -3.26 -19.43
N VAL A 254 11.41 -3.23 -19.15
CA VAL A 254 10.42 -4.04 -19.88
C VAL A 254 10.06 -3.31 -21.16
N SER A 255 10.34 -3.91 -22.32
CA SER A 255 10.05 -3.31 -23.63
C SER A 255 8.77 -3.86 -24.26
N ARG A 256 8.49 -5.16 -24.09
CA ARG A 256 7.35 -5.82 -24.75
C ARG A 256 6.88 -7.07 -24.01
N HIS A 257 5.61 -7.41 -24.18
CA HIS A 257 5.03 -8.70 -23.81
C HIS A 257 4.63 -9.50 -25.05
N GLU A 258 4.87 -10.80 -25.05
CA GLU A 258 4.43 -11.75 -26.09
C GLU A 258 3.98 -13.07 -25.43
N GLY A 259 2.67 -13.20 -25.25
CA GLY A 259 2.10 -14.32 -24.49
C GLY A 259 2.69 -14.38 -23.07
N ASP A 260 3.26 -15.53 -22.73
CA ASP A 260 3.93 -15.76 -21.44
C ASP A 260 5.38 -15.27 -21.40
N TRP A 261 5.83 -14.48 -22.37
CA TRP A 261 7.20 -13.97 -22.42
C TRP A 261 7.24 -12.46 -22.34
N ILE A 262 8.31 -11.97 -21.72
CA ILE A 262 8.54 -10.56 -21.48
C ILE A 262 9.91 -10.21 -22.00
N GLU A 263 9.96 -9.33 -22.98
CA GLU A 263 11.21 -8.80 -23.49
C GLU A 263 11.72 -7.76 -22.50
N ILE A 264 12.95 -7.96 -22.04
CA ILE A 264 13.63 -7.05 -21.14
C ILE A 264 15.02 -6.67 -21.67
N SER A 265 15.47 -5.49 -21.27
CA SER A 265 16.81 -4.98 -21.55
C SER A 265 17.53 -4.65 -20.25
N THR A 266 18.75 -5.17 -20.11
CA THR A 266 19.67 -4.94 -18.98
C THR A 266 20.74 -3.89 -19.32
N GLY A 267 20.53 -3.12 -20.39
CA GLY A 267 21.54 -2.21 -20.97
C GLY A 267 22.53 -2.95 -21.87
N THR A 268 23.17 -4.02 -21.38
CA THR A 268 24.12 -4.83 -22.17
C THR A 268 23.48 -5.98 -22.91
N ASN A 269 22.47 -6.62 -22.32
CA ASN A 269 21.76 -7.73 -22.94
C ASN A 269 20.30 -7.38 -23.12
N LYS A 270 19.75 -7.75 -24.28
CA LYS A 270 18.33 -7.68 -24.59
C LYS A 270 17.84 -9.09 -24.92
N GLY A 271 16.71 -9.49 -24.35
CA GLY A 271 16.15 -10.81 -24.59
C GLY A 271 14.83 -11.03 -23.88
N TRP A 272 14.37 -12.26 -23.86
CA TRP A 272 13.08 -12.68 -23.35
C TRP A 272 13.22 -13.49 -22.08
N VAL A 273 12.36 -13.21 -21.11
CA VAL A 273 12.22 -14.00 -19.88
C VAL A 273 10.78 -14.50 -19.78
N ARG A 274 10.61 -15.72 -19.25
CA ARG A 274 9.27 -16.25 -18.96
C ARG A 274 8.59 -15.36 -17.94
N SER A 275 7.33 -15.01 -18.17
CA SER A 275 6.45 -14.45 -17.15
C SER A 275 6.20 -15.48 -16.05
N ALA A 276 5.72 -15.03 -14.89
CA ALA A 276 5.33 -15.95 -13.83
C ALA A 276 4.11 -16.81 -14.21
N GLY A 277 3.44 -16.59 -15.35
CA GLY A 277 2.30 -17.40 -15.81
C GLY A 277 2.60 -18.90 -15.94
N SER A 278 3.87 -19.29 -16.09
CA SER A 278 4.29 -20.70 -16.10
C SER A 278 4.38 -21.36 -14.72
N CYS A 279 4.17 -20.60 -13.65
CA CYS A 279 4.07 -21.07 -12.28
C CYS A 279 2.72 -21.77 -12.10
N VAL A 280 2.73 -23.11 -12.16
CA VAL A 280 1.54 -23.98 -12.08
C VAL A 280 1.54 -24.81 -10.80
N GLY A 281 0.41 -25.45 -10.48
CA GLY A 281 0.27 -26.29 -9.29
C GLY A 281 0.53 -25.50 -8.00
N GLY A 282 1.28 -26.07 -7.05
CA GLY A 282 1.66 -25.41 -5.79
C GLY A 282 2.45 -24.10 -5.95
N CYS A 283 3.00 -23.81 -7.12
CA CYS A 283 3.64 -22.51 -7.38
C CYS A 283 2.60 -21.40 -7.55
N ALA A 284 1.50 -21.65 -8.27
CA ALA A 284 0.57 -20.62 -8.71
C ALA A 284 -0.01 -19.75 -7.57
N PRO A 285 -0.41 -20.33 -6.40
CA PRO A 285 -0.90 -19.55 -5.28
C PRO A 285 0.09 -18.50 -4.75
N LEU A 286 1.40 -18.73 -4.87
CA LEU A 286 2.43 -17.79 -4.40
C LEU A 286 2.40 -16.47 -5.18
N LEU A 287 1.90 -16.48 -6.41
CA LEU A 287 1.77 -15.27 -7.22
C LEU A 287 0.66 -14.34 -6.70
N ASP A 288 -0.31 -14.87 -5.98
CA ASP A 288 -1.42 -14.05 -5.48
C ASP A 288 -0.94 -13.04 -4.44
N ALA A 289 0.05 -13.41 -3.62
CA ALA A 289 0.67 -12.46 -2.69
C ALA A 289 1.42 -11.33 -3.41
N ALA A 290 2.10 -11.66 -4.52
CA ALA A 290 2.79 -10.69 -5.36
C ALA A 290 1.82 -9.76 -6.09
N ARG A 291 0.68 -10.29 -6.57
CA ARG A 291 -0.41 -9.53 -7.21
C ARG A 291 -1.13 -8.63 -6.23
N PHE A 292 -1.37 -9.09 -5.00
CA PHE A 292 -1.92 -8.25 -3.95
C PHE A 292 -0.98 -7.07 -3.64
N SER A 293 0.33 -7.35 -3.50
CA SER A 293 1.37 -6.33 -3.30
C SER A 293 1.41 -5.32 -4.45
N ALA A 294 1.34 -5.78 -5.70
CA ALA A 294 1.18 -4.94 -6.88
C ALA A 294 -0.10 -4.09 -6.84
N GLY A 295 -1.22 -4.68 -6.40
CA GLY A 295 -2.49 -3.99 -6.22
C GLY A 295 -2.42 -2.86 -5.18
N LEU A 296 -1.66 -3.04 -4.09
CA LEU A 296 -1.45 -1.98 -3.11
C LEU A 296 -0.76 -0.77 -3.75
N LEU A 297 0.23 -0.99 -4.62
CA LEU A 297 0.88 0.08 -5.38
C LEU A 297 -0.10 0.76 -6.35
N GLN A 298 -0.93 -0.03 -7.04
CA GLN A 298 -1.98 0.53 -7.91
C GLN A 298 -2.96 1.40 -7.13
N PHE A 299 -3.35 0.98 -5.92
CA PHE A 299 -4.23 1.78 -5.07
C PHE A 299 -3.63 3.16 -4.77
N MET A 300 -2.32 3.25 -4.54
CA MET A 300 -1.63 4.54 -4.34
C MET A 300 -1.70 5.45 -5.58
N GLN A 301 -1.67 4.87 -6.78
CA GLN A 301 -1.70 5.64 -8.02
C GLN A 301 -3.11 6.00 -8.49
N SER A 302 -4.05 5.07 -8.42
CA SER A 302 -5.36 5.17 -9.08
C SER A 302 -6.55 4.93 -8.17
N ARG A 303 -6.33 4.69 -6.87
CA ARG A 303 -7.36 4.27 -5.90
C ARG A 303 -8.07 2.97 -6.25
N ARG A 304 -7.58 2.20 -7.24
CA ARG A 304 -8.13 0.88 -7.57
C ARG A 304 -7.84 -0.09 -6.43
N VAL A 305 -8.89 -0.62 -5.82
CA VAL A 305 -8.80 -1.61 -4.75
C VAL A 305 -8.18 -2.92 -5.29
N PRO A 306 -7.22 -3.54 -4.57
CA PRO A 306 -6.65 -4.82 -4.97
C PRO A 306 -7.71 -5.91 -5.08
N GLU A 307 -7.56 -6.79 -6.08
CA GLU A 307 -8.33 -8.02 -6.16
C GLU A 307 -7.90 -8.99 -5.06
N LEU A 308 -8.83 -9.80 -4.57
CA LEU A 308 -8.61 -10.71 -3.44
C LEU A 308 -8.83 -12.17 -3.87
N PRO A 309 -7.78 -12.85 -4.38
CA PRO A 309 -7.81 -14.29 -4.60
C PRO A 309 -8.17 -15.06 -3.32
N ALA A 310 -8.80 -16.23 -3.48
CA ALA A 310 -9.23 -17.08 -2.37
C ALA A 310 -8.05 -17.66 -1.55
N THR A 311 -6.84 -17.59 -2.09
CA THR A 311 -5.59 -18.06 -1.48
C THR A 311 -4.99 -17.06 -0.49
N LEU A 312 -5.56 -15.85 -0.36
CA LEU A 312 -5.04 -14.81 0.50
C LEU A 312 -5.58 -14.91 1.93
N GLY A 313 -4.77 -14.45 2.87
CA GLY A 313 -5.04 -14.53 4.29
C GLY A 313 -6.10 -13.55 4.79
N PRO A 314 -6.53 -13.71 6.06
CA PRO A 314 -7.52 -12.83 6.69
C PRO A 314 -7.07 -11.36 6.77
N ASP A 315 -5.78 -11.08 6.97
CA ASP A 315 -5.25 -9.70 7.00
C ASP A 315 -5.40 -9.00 5.65
N ALA A 316 -5.07 -9.69 4.54
CA ALA A 316 -5.25 -9.15 3.20
C ALA A 316 -6.72 -8.85 2.91
N SER A 317 -7.62 -9.75 3.36
CA SER A 317 -9.07 -9.56 3.25
C SER A 317 -9.56 -8.33 4.01
N ALA A 318 -9.05 -8.13 5.23
CA ALA A 318 -9.39 -6.98 6.06
C ALA A 318 -8.87 -5.67 5.46
N VAL A 319 -7.62 -5.66 4.97
CA VAL A 319 -7.03 -4.49 4.30
C VAL A 319 -7.81 -4.14 3.05
N GLN A 320 -8.15 -5.12 2.20
CA GLN A 320 -8.97 -4.89 1.01
C GLN A 320 -10.33 -4.28 1.36
N ALA A 321 -10.99 -4.78 2.41
CA ALA A 321 -12.29 -4.26 2.84
C ALA A 321 -12.17 -2.82 3.35
N GLN A 322 -11.10 -2.49 4.08
CA GLN A 322 -10.83 -1.12 4.51
C GLN A 322 -10.56 -0.21 3.31
N LEU A 323 -9.75 -0.64 2.35
CA LEU A 323 -9.46 0.11 1.12
C LEU A 323 -10.72 0.41 0.31
N SER A 324 -11.58 -0.59 0.11
CA SER A 324 -12.87 -0.38 -0.55
C SER A 324 -13.75 0.59 0.21
N THR A 325 -13.68 0.57 1.54
CA THR A 325 -14.42 1.53 2.37
C THR A 325 -13.87 2.94 2.22
N LEU A 326 -12.55 3.12 2.22
CA LEU A 326 -11.92 4.44 2.03
C LEU A 326 -12.23 5.02 0.65
N GLU A 327 -12.14 4.20 -0.41
CA GLU A 327 -12.54 4.60 -1.77
C GLU A 327 -14.00 5.07 -1.81
N GLN A 328 -14.89 4.35 -1.13
CA GLN A 328 -16.30 4.74 -1.03
C GLN A 328 -16.49 6.00 -0.19
N LEU A 329 -15.72 6.22 0.88
CA LEU A 329 -15.78 7.48 1.65
C LEU A 329 -15.40 8.69 0.79
N ASP A 330 -14.46 8.53 -0.13
CA ASP A 330 -14.03 9.60 -1.04
C ASP A 330 -15.05 9.88 -2.16
N THR A 331 -15.81 8.87 -2.59
CA THR A 331 -16.69 8.95 -3.76
C THR A 331 -18.19 9.00 -3.44
N ALA A 332 -18.60 8.60 -2.23
CA ALA A 332 -20.00 8.48 -1.85
C ALA A 332 -20.70 9.85 -1.81
N ARG A 333 -21.87 9.89 -2.44
CA ARG A 333 -22.78 11.03 -2.31
C ARG A 333 -23.45 11.01 -0.94
N PRO A 334 -23.91 12.18 -0.45
CA PRO A 334 -24.65 12.22 0.81
C PRO A 334 -25.86 11.27 0.80
N GLY A 335 -25.96 10.41 1.82
CA GLY A 335 -26.97 9.34 1.92
C GLY A 335 -26.55 7.97 1.37
N GLN A 336 -25.41 7.86 0.67
CA GLN A 336 -24.87 6.57 0.22
C GLN A 336 -23.96 5.90 1.25
N PHE A 337 -23.49 6.64 2.27
CA PHE A 337 -22.63 6.13 3.33
C PHE A 337 -23.22 4.92 4.06
N GLU A 338 -24.53 4.92 4.32
CA GLU A 338 -25.18 3.79 5.01
C GLU A 338 -25.02 2.47 4.24
N ILE A 339 -25.29 2.50 2.93
CA ILE A 339 -25.32 1.31 2.09
C ILE A 339 -23.90 0.91 1.66
N GLY A 340 -23.10 1.88 1.24
CA GLY A 340 -21.76 1.64 0.70
C GLY A 340 -20.67 1.45 1.75
N VAL A 341 -20.78 2.15 2.89
CA VAL A 341 -19.72 2.17 3.90
C VAL A 341 -20.13 1.41 5.16
N LEU A 342 -21.22 1.81 5.80
CA LEU A 342 -21.57 1.29 7.13
C LEU A 342 -21.98 -0.19 7.09
N ARG A 343 -22.79 -0.60 6.11
CA ARG A 343 -23.22 -2.00 5.98
C ARG A 343 -22.06 -2.96 5.67
N PRO A 344 -21.12 -2.67 4.74
CA PRO A 344 -19.95 -3.54 4.53
C PRO A 344 -18.97 -3.58 5.70
N LEU A 345 -18.95 -2.57 6.57
CA LEU A 345 -18.17 -2.57 7.80
C LEU A 345 -18.82 -3.40 8.91
N ALA A 346 -20.15 -3.45 8.99
CA ALA A 346 -20.88 -4.16 10.04
C ALA A 346 -20.48 -5.64 10.12
N ARG A 347 -20.26 -6.32 9.00
CA ARG A 347 -19.80 -7.73 8.97
C ARG A 347 -18.47 -7.97 9.70
N TRP A 348 -17.61 -6.96 9.79
CA TRP A 348 -16.31 -7.03 10.48
C TRP A 348 -16.41 -6.68 11.97
N LEU A 349 -17.47 -5.96 12.36
CA LEU A 349 -17.70 -5.49 13.73
C LEU A 349 -18.68 -6.39 14.50
N ASP A 350 -19.57 -7.07 13.79
CA ASP A 350 -20.64 -7.91 14.36
C ASP A 350 -20.21 -9.37 14.53
N MET A 351 -18.90 -9.66 14.58
CA MET A 351 -18.43 -10.96 15.08
C MET A 351 -18.75 -10.99 16.58
N GLY A 352 -19.86 -11.63 16.94
CA GLY A 352 -20.52 -11.51 18.24
C GLY A 352 -19.61 -11.71 19.47
N PRO A 353 -20.12 -11.44 20.67
CA PRO A 353 -19.34 -11.46 21.92
C PRO A 353 -18.63 -12.79 22.21
N ASP A 354 -19.07 -13.88 21.59
CA ASP A 354 -18.47 -15.22 21.72
C ASP A 354 -17.24 -15.43 20.83
N SER A 355 -16.96 -14.51 19.89
CA SER A 355 -15.73 -14.54 19.09
C SER A 355 -14.58 -13.98 19.92
N ALA A 356 -13.85 -14.87 20.61
CA ALA A 356 -12.62 -14.50 21.33
C ALA A 356 -11.52 -13.95 20.40
N ALA A 357 -11.62 -14.19 19.09
CA ALA A 357 -10.68 -13.67 18.10
C ALA A 357 -11.00 -12.20 17.76
N THR A 358 -10.03 -11.31 17.99
CA THR A 358 -10.07 -9.96 17.44
C THR A 358 -10.01 -10.07 15.91
N PRO A 359 -10.95 -9.49 15.16
CA PRO A 359 -10.91 -9.54 13.70
C PRO A 359 -9.58 -8.96 13.19
N PRO A 360 -9.02 -9.50 12.10
CA PRO A 360 -7.92 -8.85 11.39
C PRO A 360 -8.24 -7.37 11.12
N GLY A 361 -7.31 -6.47 11.44
CA GLY A 361 -7.52 -5.02 11.38
C GLY A 361 -8.16 -4.39 12.62
N GLY A 362 -8.76 -5.18 13.51
CA GLY A 362 -9.17 -4.80 14.86
C GLY A 362 -9.96 -3.49 14.94
N ALA A 363 -9.50 -2.57 15.80
CA ALA A 363 -10.16 -1.30 16.04
C ALA A 363 -10.16 -0.34 14.83
N ALA A 364 -9.42 -0.63 13.75
CA ALA A 364 -9.42 0.21 12.56
C ALA A 364 -10.79 0.25 11.87
N PHE A 365 -11.51 -0.88 11.78
CA PHE A 365 -12.87 -0.90 11.24
C PHE A 365 -13.83 -0.04 12.07
N ALA A 366 -13.73 -0.09 13.40
CA ALA A 366 -14.54 0.72 14.29
C ALA A 366 -14.20 2.22 14.14
N ASN A 367 -12.92 2.53 13.90
CA ASN A 367 -12.47 3.88 13.63
C ASN A 367 -13.04 4.42 12.31
N ILE A 368 -12.93 3.66 11.22
CA ILE A 368 -13.49 4.03 9.91
C ILE A 368 -15.01 4.21 10.01
N ARG A 369 -15.70 3.29 10.70
CA ARG A 369 -17.15 3.41 10.98
C ARG A 369 -17.47 4.70 11.73
N THR A 370 -16.73 5.00 12.79
CA THR A 370 -16.91 6.23 13.57
C THR A 370 -16.80 7.46 12.68
N LEU A 371 -15.78 7.52 11.84
CA LEU A 371 -15.57 8.62 10.91
C LEU A 371 -16.73 8.75 9.90
N ALA A 372 -17.22 7.62 9.36
CA ALA A 372 -18.37 7.57 8.47
C ALA A 372 -19.67 8.03 9.15
N GLU A 373 -19.91 7.66 10.42
CA GLU A 373 -21.07 8.07 11.19
C GLU A 373 -21.06 9.57 11.49
N VAL A 374 -19.89 10.14 11.84
CA VAL A 374 -19.74 11.59 12.02
C VAL A 374 -19.95 12.33 10.70
N ALA A 375 -19.33 11.87 9.61
CA ALA A 375 -19.49 12.46 8.28
C ALA A 375 -20.96 12.46 7.82
N THR A 376 -21.66 11.33 8.02
CA THR A 376 -23.09 11.19 7.71
C THR A 376 -23.93 12.16 8.53
N SER A 377 -23.61 12.32 9.81
CA SER A 377 -24.32 13.25 10.71
C SER A 377 -24.10 14.70 10.29
N LEU A 378 -22.87 15.09 9.93
CA LEU A 378 -22.56 16.43 9.43
C LEU A 378 -23.33 16.73 8.14
N GLN A 379 -23.35 15.78 7.20
CA GLN A 379 -24.09 15.91 5.94
C GLN A 379 -25.60 16.05 6.16
N ALA A 380 -26.18 15.29 7.09
CA ALA A 380 -27.59 15.40 7.43
C ALA A 380 -27.93 16.78 8.02
N SER A 381 -27.05 17.34 8.85
CA SER A 381 -27.22 18.69 9.40
C SER A 381 -27.11 19.78 8.33
N MET A 382 -26.17 19.66 7.38
CA MET A 382 -25.99 20.64 6.31
C MET A 382 -27.18 20.74 5.33
N ARG A 383 -27.93 19.64 5.13
CA ARG A 383 -29.09 19.60 4.22
C ARG A 383 -30.28 20.45 4.65
N ARG A 384 -30.29 20.96 5.88
CA ARG A 384 -31.44 21.69 6.46
C ARG A 384 -31.38 23.22 6.25
N SER A 385 -30.37 23.73 5.54
CA SER A 385 -30.15 25.18 5.38
C SER A 385 -29.96 25.57 3.91
N ASP A 386 -30.58 26.69 3.50
CA ASP A 386 -30.49 27.28 2.15
C ASP A 386 -29.24 28.17 1.94
N GLU A 387 -28.35 28.28 2.94
CA GLU A 387 -27.17 29.18 2.91
C GLU A 387 -26.01 28.69 2.01
N PRO A 388 -24.93 29.48 1.79
CA PRO A 388 -23.71 29.01 1.11
C PRO A 388 -22.98 27.89 1.86
N LEU A 389 -22.39 26.93 1.14
CA LEU A 389 -21.89 25.65 1.70
C LEU A 389 -20.76 25.80 2.73
N GLU A 390 -19.84 26.75 2.57
CA GLU A 390 -18.71 26.93 3.49
C GLU A 390 -19.11 27.57 4.83
N ARG A 391 -19.99 28.58 4.81
CA ARG A 391 -20.56 29.14 6.04
C ARG A 391 -21.39 28.08 6.76
N ARG A 392 -22.21 27.33 6.01
CA ARG A 392 -22.96 26.18 6.55
C ARG A 392 -22.05 25.19 7.26
N PHE A 393 -20.92 24.81 6.68
CA PHE A 393 -20.07 23.79 7.29
C PHE A 393 -19.51 24.23 8.65
N ASN A 394 -18.95 25.43 8.76
CA ASN A 394 -18.29 25.86 10.00
C ASN A 394 -19.24 26.11 11.17
N ASP A 395 -20.50 26.43 10.89
CA ASP A 395 -21.53 26.68 11.89
C ASP A 395 -22.31 25.41 12.30
N VAL A 396 -22.12 24.30 11.57
CA VAL A 396 -22.76 23.02 11.91
C VAL A 396 -22.28 22.54 13.28
N LYS A 397 -23.24 22.32 14.18
CA LYS A 397 -23.07 21.59 15.44
C LYS A 397 -23.83 20.28 15.38
N LEU A 398 -23.16 19.20 15.75
CA LEU A 398 -23.83 17.93 16.00
C LEU A 398 -24.37 17.90 17.42
N ASP A 399 -25.46 17.17 17.65
CA ASP A 399 -25.93 16.91 19.01
C ASP A 399 -24.82 16.24 19.85
N PRO A 400 -24.36 16.85 20.95
CA PRO A 400 -23.34 16.26 21.82
C PRO A 400 -23.72 14.86 22.32
N SER A 401 -25.01 14.57 22.51
CA SER A 401 -25.48 13.24 22.94
C SER A 401 -25.20 12.17 21.89
N ARG A 402 -25.38 12.52 20.60
CA ARG A 402 -25.09 11.64 19.47
C ARG A 402 -23.58 11.40 19.35
N VAL A 403 -22.77 12.46 19.46
CA VAL A 403 -21.31 12.33 19.39
C VAL A 403 -20.77 11.52 20.57
N ARG A 404 -21.33 11.71 21.78
CA ARG A 404 -21.04 10.89 22.95
C ARG A 404 -21.28 9.41 22.68
N LYS A 405 -22.43 9.04 22.10
CA LYS A 405 -22.74 7.64 21.76
C LYS A 405 -21.70 7.04 20.79
N ILE A 406 -21.33 7.78 19.74
CA ILE A 406 -20.30 7.36 18.78
C ILE A 406 -18.95 7.14 19.50
N ALA A 407 -18.55 8.07 20.35
CA ALA A 407 -17.30 7.96 21.12
C ALA A 407 -17.29 6.75 22.05
N PHE A 408 -18.42 6.42 22.71
CA PHE A 408 -18.50 5.24 23.56
C PHE A 408 -18.39 3.92 22.78
N GLU A 409 -19.00 3.82 21.60
CA GLU A 409 -18.84 2.62 20.76
C GLU A 409 -17.39 2.47 20.29
N LEU A 410 -16.74 3.56 19.86
CA LEU A 410 -15.32 3.55 19.51
C LEU A 410 -14.44 3.16 20.71
N ALA A 411 -14.78 3.62 21.92
CA ALA A 411 -14.03 3.30 23.14
C ALA A 411 -14.10 1.81 23.48
N LYS A 412 -15.24 1.14 23.26
CA LYS A 412 -15.34 -0.32 23.43
C LYS A 412 -14.38 -1.04 22.49
N SER A 413 -14.34 -0.65 21.21
CA SER A 413 -13.42 -1.24 20.24
C SER A 413 -11.95 -0.94 20.55
N SER A 414 -11.64 0.19 21.21
CA SER A 414 -10.27 0.49 21.63
C SER A 414 -9.72 -0.51 22.66
N LEU A 415 -10.57 -1.26 23.36
CA LEU A 415 -10.14 -2.27 24.32
C LEU A 415 -9.49 -3.49 23.65
N THR A 416 -9.86 -3.79 22.40
CA THR A 416 -9.28 -4.91 21.65
C THR A 416 -7.95 -4.54 20.99
N ASP A 417 -7.71 -3.25 20.75
CA ASP A 417 -6.44 -2.71 20.24
C ASP A 417 -6.08 -1.40 20.97
N PRO A 418 -5.61 -1.49 22.24
CA PRO A 418 -5.31 -0.32 23.05
C PRO A 418 -4.07 0.45 22.59
N ARG A 419 -3.36 -0.04 21.57
CA ARG A 419 -2.19 0.61 20.97
C ARG A 419 -2.54 1.41 19.72
N ASN A 420 -3.81 1.40 19.30
CA ASN A 420 -4.25 2.14 18.14
C ASN A 420 -4.32 3.65 18.41
N THR A 421 -3.26 4.36 18.03
CA THR A 421 -3.13 5.81 18.24
C THR A 421 -4.23 6.62 17.54
N ASP A 422 -4.73 6.16 16.39
CA ASP A 422 -5.76 6.87 15.64
C ASP A 422 -7.09 6.86 16.39
N VAL A 423 -7.46 5.69 16.91
CA VAL A 423 -8.64 5.51 17.76
C VAL A 423 -8.55 6.38 19.00
N LEU A 424 -7.42 6.35 19.71
CA LEU A 424 -7.23 7.13 20.94
C LEU A 424 -7.24 8.64 20.69
N ASN A 425 -6.63 9.11 19.61
CA ASN A 425 -6.68 10.52 19.20
C ASN A 425 -8.10 10.96 18.84
N ASN A 426 -8.84 10.14 18.09
CA ASN A 426 -10.22 10.45 17.74
C ASN A 426 -11.13 10.43 18.96
N LEU A 427 -10.93 9.50 19.91
CA LEU A 427 -11.65 9.49 21.18
C LEU A 427 -11.40 10.78 21.98
N ALA A 428 -10.16 11.27 22.02
CA ALA A 428 -9.86 12.53 22.69
C ALA A 428 -10.65 13.70 22.09
N VAL A 429 -10.71 13.80 20.77
CA VAL A 429 -11.48 14.83 20.05
C VAL A 429 -12.98 14.69 20.32
N LEU A 430 -13.54 13.49 20.16
CA LEU A 430 -14.99 13.26 20.28
C LEU A 430 -15.50 13.43 21.70
N PHE A 431 -14.77 12.93 22.72
CA PHE A 431 -15.14 13.12 24.11
C PHE A 431 -15.08 14.58 24.53
N ARG A 432 -14.05 15.32 24.09
CA ARG A 432 -13.95 16.76 24.38
C ARG A 432 -15.13 17.52 23.80
N TYR A 433 -15.50 17.25 22.55
CA TYR A 433 -16.70 17.84 21.96
C TYR A 433 -17.98 17.49 22.74
N ALA A 434 -18.08 16.27 23.27
CA ALA A 434 -19.21 15.80 24.07
C ALA A 434 -19.24 16.33 25.52
N GLY A 435 -18.28 17.16 25.93
CA GLY A 435 -18.14 17.70 27.29
C GLY A 435 -17.58 16.69 28.31
N GLU A 436 -16.85 15.67 27.85
CA GLU A 436 -16.29 14.59 28.67
C GLU A 436 -14.77 14.76 28.86
N ASP A 437 -14.33 15.91 29.40
CA ASP A 437 -12.91 16.32 29.40
C ASP A 437 -11.98 15.31 30.07
N GLN A 438 -12.39 14.69 31.18
CA GLN A 438 -11.57 13.67 31.86
C GLN A 438 -11.27 12.46 30.96
N ARG A 439 -12.27 12.01 30.18
CA ARG A 439 -12.10 10.89 29.23
C ARG A 439 -11.26 11.31 28.04
N ALA A 440 -11.45 12.55 27.57
CA ALA A 440 -10.66 13.10 26.49
C ALA A 440 -9.17 13.16 26.85
N ASP A 441 -8.84 13.65 28.05
CA ASP A 441 -7.46 13.76 28.52
C ASP A 441 -6.84 12.39 28.78
N LEU A 442 -7.62 11.42 29.27
CA LEU A 442 -7.15 10.04 29.39
C LEU A 442 -6.81 9.45 28.01
N ALA A 443 -7.70 9.59 27.03
CA ALA A 443 -7.47 9.09 25.67
C ALA A 443 -6.23 9.74 25.04
N ALA A 444 -6.04 11.05 25.21
CA ALA A 444 -4.84 11.76 24.74
C ALA A 444 -3.55 11.26 25.40
N ARG A 445 -3.55 11.04 26.73
CA ARG A 445 -2.39 10.47 27.43
C ARG A 445 -2.07 9.05 26.95
N LEU A 446 -3.10 8.23 26.74
CA LEU A 446 -2.94 6.87 26.21
C LEU A 446 -2.39 6.90 24.79
N ALA A 447 -2.83 7.84 23.93
CA ALA A 447 -2.30 7.98 22.58
C ALA A 447 -0.81 8.32 22.57
N VAL A 448 -0.38 9.25 23.44
CA VAL A 448 1.04 9.59 23.62
C VAL A 448 1.84 8.39 24.13
N ALA A 449 1.30 7.64 25.10
CA ALA A 449 1.95 6.44 25.61
C ALA A 449 2.10 5.37 24.52
N ALA A 450 1.03 5.08 23.77
CA ALA A 450 1.04 4.12 22.66
C ALA A 450 2.04 4.51 21.56
N GLY A 451 2.14 5.80 21.23
CA GLY A 451 3.08 6.30 20.24
C GLY A 451 4.56 6.10 20.62
N ARG A 452 4.90 6.16 21.92
CA ARG A 452 6.28 5.93 22.41
C ARG A 452 6.74 4.48 22.27
N TYR A 453 5.81 3.53 22.32
CA TYR A 453 6.14 2.11 22.16
C TYR A 453 6.35 1.68 20.69
N ARG A 454 6.04 2.57 19.73
CA ARG A 454 6.19 2.27 18.30
C ARG A 454 7.65 2.20 17.82
N TRP A 455 8.61 2.73 18.60
CA TRP A 455 9.99 2.92 18.18
C TRP A 455 11.04 2.33 19.13
N ARG A 456 10.63 1.48 20.08
CA ARG A 456 11.61 0.72 20.86
C ARG A 456 11.85 -0.62 20.18
N PRO A 457 13.03 -0.87 19.57
CA PRO A 457 13.43 -2.24 19.27
C PRO A 457 13.36 -3.05 20.56
N ILE A 458 12.74 -4.23 20.51
CA ILE A 458 12.55 -5.11 21.68
C ILE A 458 13.87 -5.75 22.07
#